data_AF-A0A7V8EG59-F1
#
_entry.id   AF-A0A7V8EG59-F1
#
_cell.length_a   1.000
_cell.length_b   1.000
_cell.length_c   1.000
_cell.angle_alpha   90.00
_cell.angle_beta   90.00
_cell.angle_gamma   90.00
#
_symmetry.space_group_name_H-M   'P 1'
#
loop_
_entity.id
_entity.type
_entity.pdbx_description
1 polymer ?
#
loop_
_entity_poly.entity_id
_entity_poly.type
_entity_poly.pdbx_seq_one_letter_code
_entity_poly.pdbx_strand_id
1 'polypeptide(L)'
;MGKKHKIIAWGIGAISVGIMSWIVVAGITGNAVASRVMAVAFKSQPTVTSWESWSTVDDFRKGLPALLSGSDSSPERFNVEALARKLYTLRVNGFPICSADEVSAQQYIYLSDIAHKLERFDHATAQLNALLDKPNGITDCQFRILDGATTIPGVTKK
;
A
#
# COMPACT_ATOMS: atom_id res chain seq x y z
N MET A 1 0.46 -25.94 -58.85
CA MET A 1 -0.98 -25.57 -58.88
C MET A 1 -1.52 -25.70 -57.45
N GLY A 2 -2.11 -24.73 -56.77
CA GLY A 2 -2.44 -23.34 -57.07
C GLY A 2 -2.60 -22.57 -55.76
N LYS A 3 -2.33 -21.25 -55.82
CA LYS A 3 -2.52 -20.30 -54.71
C LYS A 3 -3.98 -20.22 -54.30
N LYS A 4 -4.26 -20.13 -53.00
CA LYS A 4 -5.51 -19.53 -52.47
C LYS A 4 -5.20 -18.64 -51.28
N HIS A 5 -5.26 -17.33 -51.51
CA HIS A 5 -5.41 -16.32 -50.49
C HIS A 5 -6.82 -16.41 -49.89
N LYS A 6 -6.94 -16.25 -48.57
CA LYS A 6 -8.20 -15.92 -47.90
C LYS A 6 -7.96 -14.78 -46.91
N ILE A 7 -8.56 -13.65 -47.23
CA ILE A 7 -8.73 -12.46 -46.39
C ILE A 7 -10.06 -12.69 -45.64
N ILE A 8 -10.06 -12.56 -44.31
CA ILE A 8 -11.27 -12.52 -43.47
C ILE A 8 -10.95 -11.51 -42.35
N ALA A 9 -11.29 -10.24 -42.56
CA ALA A 9 -12.56 -9.57 -42.18
C ALA A 9 -12.67 -9.34 -40.66
N TRP A 10 -12.47 -8.07 -40.29
CA TRP A 10 -12.70 -7.49 -38.97
C TRP A 10 -14.20 -7.52 -38.63
N GLY A 11 -14.53 -7.96 -37.42
CA GLY A 11 -15.88 -7.90 -36.85
C GLY A 11 -15.86 -7.18 -35.51
N ILE A 12 -16.34 -5.94 -35.50
CA ILE A 12 -16.62 -5.13 -34.31
C ILE A 12 -17.87 -5.72 -33.64
N GLY A 13 -17.72 -6.24 -32.42
CA GLY A 13 -18.79 -6.78 -31.60
C GLY A 13 -19.33 -5.72 -30.63
N ALA A 14 -20.65 -5.55 -30.64
CA ALA A 14 -21.43 -4.43 -30.13
C ALA A 14 -21.41 -4.21 -28.60
N ILE A 15 -21.60 -2.93 -28.25
CA ILE A 15 -21.83 -2.36 -26.92
C ILE A 15 -23.24 -2.72 -26.44
N SER A 16 -23.35 -3.38 -25.29
CA SER A 16 -24.62 -3.60 -24.59
C SER A 16 -24.89 -2.47 -23.58
N VAL A 17 -25.62 -1.45 -24.02
CA VAL A 17 -26.24 -0.44 -23.15
C VAL A 17 -27.55 -1.01 -22.60
N GLY A 18 -27.55 -1.43 -21.33
CA GLY A 18 -28.75 -1.85 -20.61
C GLY A 18 -29.33 -0.70 -19.81
N ILE A 19 -30.23 0.07 -20.41
CA ILE A 19 -31.10 1.04 -19.74
C ILE A 19 -32.32 0.28 -19.21
N MET A 20 -32.54 0.30 -17.90
CA MET A 20 -33.86 0.01 -17.31
C MET A 20 -34.22 1.18 -16.39
N SER A 21 -34.94 2.12 -16.99
CA SER A 21 -35.63 3.23 -16.35
C SER A 21 -36.90 2.72 -15.67
N TRP A 22 -37.07 2.99 -14.38
CA TRP A 22 -38.39 3.04 -13.75
C TRP A 22 -38.46 4.29 -12.88
N ILE A 23 -39.19 5.29 -13.38
CA ILE A 23 -39.65 6.47 -12.65
C ILE A 23 -40.88 6.04 -11.85
N VAL A 24 -40.88 6.32 -10.54
CA VAL A 24 -42.11 6.64 -9.80
C VAL A 24 -41.82 7.84 -8.90
N VAL A 25 -42.36 9.00 -9.28
CA VAL A 25 -42.46 10.22 -8.46
C VAL A 25 -43.94 10.43 -8.16
N ALA A 26 -44.29 10.40 -6.88
CA ALA A 26 -45.49 10.96 -6.26
C ALA A 26 -45.24 10.91 -4.74
N GLY A 27 -45.37 11.94 -3.91
CA GLY A 27 -45.80 13.31 -4.08
C GLY A 27 -45.43 14.07 -2.79
N ILE A 28 -45.39 15.40 -2.87
CA ILE A 28 -45.13 16.30 -1.74
C ILE A 28 -46.46 16.85 -1.27
N THR A 29 -46.85 16.62 -0.01
CA THR A 29 -47.78 17.50 0.73
C THR A 29 -47.54 17.42 2.24
N GLY A 30 -47.24 18.57 2.85
CA GLY A 30 -47.89 19.02 4.09
C GLY A 30 -47.29 18.64 5.45
N ASN A 31 -46.52 19.58 6.02
CA ASN A 31 -46.36 19.96 7.43
C ASN A 31 -46.61 18.94 8.56
N ALA A 32 -45.54 18.57 9.28
CA ALA A 32 -45.53 18.52 10.74
C ALA A 32 -44.09 18.62 11.26
N VAL A 33 -43.83 19.67 12.04
CA VAL A 33 -42.63 19.84 12.85
C VAL A 33 -42.49 18.66 13.83
N ALA A 34 -41.39 17.93 13.74
CA ALA A 34 -40.94 17.07 14.82
C ALA A 34 -39.41 17.04 14.79
N SER A 35 -38.81 17.92 15.60
CA SER A 35 -37.41 17.83 16.02
C SER A 35 -37.14 16.41 16.53
N ARG A 36 -36.51 15.58 15.71
CA ARG A 36 -35.96 14.30 16.14
C ARG A 36 -34.46 14.45 16.19
N VAL A 37 -34.02 14.71 17.41
CA VAL A 37 -32.72 14.43 18.02
C VAL A 37 -31.79 13.64 17.11
N MET A 38 -30.60 14.21 16.88
CA MET A 38 -29.45 13.56 16.27
C MET A 38 -29.16 12.23 16.98
N ALA A 39 -29.71 11.14 16.47
CA ALA A 39 -29.16 9.83 16.72
C ALA A 39 -27.97 9.69 15.77
N VAL A 40 -26.83 10.28 16.16
CA VAL A 40 -25.54 9.80 15.67
C VAL A 40 -25.51 8.35 16.11
N ALA A 41 -25.88 7.45 15.20
CA ALA A 41 -25.58 6.04 15.35
C ALA A 41 -24.06 5.96 15.39
N PHE A 42 -23.52 6.01 16.61
CA PHE A 42 -22.16 5.64 16.90
C PHE A 42 -22.11 4.17 16.55
N LYS A 43 -21.85 3.90 15.26
CA LYS A 43 -21.56 2.58 14.75
C LYS A 43 -20.45 2.10 15.65
N SER A 44 -20.78 1.16 16.51
CA SER A 44 -19.90 0.58 17.51
C SER A 44 -18.56 0.42 16.83
N GLN A 45 -17.57 1.20 17.28
CA GLN A 45 -16.20 0.99 16.85
C GLN A 45 -15.96 -0.51 17.03
N PRO A 46 -15.47 -1.22 16.00
CA PRO A 46 -15.11 -2.62 16.18
C PRO A 46 -14.30 -2.67 17.46
N THR A 47 -14.73 -3.48 18.42
CA THR A 47 -13.99 -3.72 19.66
C THR A 47 -12.60 -4.11 19.22
N VAL A 48 -11.68 -3.13 19.27
CA VAL A 48 -10.29 -3.30 18.90
C VAL A 48 -9.80 -4.28 19.94
N THR A 49 -9.78 -5.55 19.57
CA THR A 49 -9.13 -6.57 20.35
C THR A 49 -7.68 -6.10 20.41
N SER A 50 -7.30 -5.51 21.54
CA SER A 50 -6.07 -4.75 21.77
C SER A 50 -4.79 -5.59 21.70
N TRP A 51 -4.89 -6.77 21.07
CA TRP A 51 -3.85 -7.79 20.90
C TRP A 51 -3.58 -8.10 19.41
N GLU A 52 -4.21 -7.43 18.44
CA GLU A 52 -3.58 -7.24 17.11
C GLU A 52 -2.38 -6.32 17.33
N SER A 53 -1.38 -6.91 17.96
CA SER A 53 -0.51 -6.24 18.93
C SER A 53 0.75 -5.80 18.23
N TRP A 54 1.49 -4.94 18.92
CA TRP A 54 2.88 -4.65 18.59
C TRP A 54 3.70 -5.90 18.19
N SER A 55 3.36 -7.10 18.65
CA SER A 55 3.96 -8.36 18.18
C SER A 55 3.89 -8.56 16.66
N THR A 56 2.76 -8.33 16.01
CA THR A 56 2.63 -8.53 14.55
C THR A 56 3.52 -7.56 13.77
N VAL A 57 3.61 -6.33 14.27
CA VAL A 57 4.46 -5.27 13.71
C VAL A 57 5.93 -5.62 13.89
N ASP A 58 6.28 -6.10 15.09
CA ASP A 58 7.62 -6.49 15.46
C ASP A 58 8.06 -7.74 14.69
N ASP A 59 7.21 -8.76 14.55
CA ASP A 59 7.46 -9.96 13.74
C ASP A 59 7.65 -9.60 12.27
N PHE A 60 6.80 -8.72 11.74
CA PHE A 60 6.95 -8.21 10.38
C PHE A 60 8.31 -7.53 10.20
N ARG A 61 8.67 -6.63 11.12
CA ARG A 61 9.95 -5.91 11.10
C ARG A 61 11.15 -6.86 11.23
N LYS A 62 11.10 -7.84 12.13
CA LYS A 62 12.15 -8.85 12.35
C LYS A 62 12.37 -9.75 11.13
N GLY A 63 11.34 -9.95 10.30
CA GLY A 63 11.47 -10.69 9.05
C GLY A 63 12.17 -9.94 7.92
N LEU A 64 12.22 -8.60 7.96
CA LEU A 64 12.74 -7.78 6.85
C LEU A 64 14.22 -8.04 6.55
N PRO A 65 15.15 -8.16 7.52
CA PRO A 65 16.55 -8.45 7.23
C PRO A 65 16.76 -9.80 6.52
N ALA A 66 15.95 -10.81 6.86
CA ALA A 66 16.01 -12.11 6.20
C ALA A 66 15.52 -12.03 4.75
N LEU A 67 14.46 -11.25 4.49
CA LEU A 67 13.97 -10.99 3.14
C LEU A 67 15.00 -10.22 2.31
N LEU A 68 15.63 -9.19 2.88
CA LEU A 68 16.70 -8.43 2.23
C LEU A 68 17.91 -9.33 1.90
N SER A 69 18.33 -10.17 2.85
CA SER A 69 19.45 -11.09 2.64
C SER A 69 19.20 -12.11 1.52
N GLY A 70 17.95 -12.47 1.28
CA GLY A 70 17.54 -13.34 0.18
C GLY A 70 17.17 -12.62 -1.12
N SER A 71 17.28 -11.28 -1.16
CA SER A 71 16.76 -10.48 -2.27
C SER A 71 17.45 -10.73 -3.60
N ASP A 72 18.75 -11.07 -3.60
CA ASP A 72 19.46 -11.35 -4.86
C ASP A 72 19.08 -12.71 -5.47
N SER A 73 18.68 -13.68 -4.63
CA SER A 73 18.24 -15.00 -5.07
C SER A 73 16.74 -15.09 -5.34
N SER A 74 15.94 -14.17 -4.78
CA SER A 74 14.48 -14.14 -4.87
C SER A 74 13.97 -12.69 -4.79
N PRO A 75 14.22 -11.88 -5.83
CA PRO A 75 13.97 -10.43 -5.82
C PRO A 75 12.50 -10.06 -5.59
N GLU A 76 11.58 -10.94 -5.99
CA GLU A 76 10.15 -10.76 -5.79
C GLU A 76 9.73 -10.81 -4.30
N ARG A 77 10.54 -11.44 -3.44
CA ARG A 77 10.25 -11.56 -1.99
C ARG A 77 10.59 -10.29 -1.21
N PHE A 78 11.57 -9.54 -1.67
CA PHE A 78 11.94 -8.24 -1.10
C PHE A 78 11.51 -7.12 -2.06
N ASN A 79 10.20 -6.89 -2.16
CA ASN A 79 9.63 -5.78 -2.92
C ASN A 79 9.22 -4.65 -1.96
N VAL A 80 9.93 -3.52 -1.98
CA VAL A 80 9.77 -2.43 -1.02
C VAL A 80 8.36 -1.86 -1.04
N GLU A 81 7.78 -1.65 -2.22
CA GLU A 81 6.42 -1.13 -2.31
C GLU A 81 5.36 -2.11 -1.81
N ALA A 82 5.49 -3.40 -2.14
CA ALA A 82 4.55 -4.41 -1.69
C ALA A 82 4.61 -4.59 -0.17
N LEU A 83 5.82 -4.56 0.40
CA LEU A 83 6.03 -4.58 1.84
C LEU A 83 5.48 -3.30 2.51
N ALA A 84 5.68 -2.13 1.91
CA ALA A 84 5.13 -0.87 2.40
C ALA A 84 3.60 -0.86 2.38
N ARG A 85 2.97 -1.39 1.33
CA ARG A 85 1.50 -1.57 1.27
C ARG A 85 1.01 -2.50 2.37
N LYS A 86 1.72 -3.60 2.67
CA LYS A 86 1.38 -4.48 3.80
C LYS A 86 1.49 -3.73 5.13
N LEU A 87 2.60 -3.03 5.37
CA LEU A 87 2.79 -2.23 6.58
C LEU A 87 1.72 -1.14 6.74
N TYR A 88 1.31 -0.50 5.64
CA TYR A 88 0.25 0.52 5.62
C TYR A 88 -1.12 -0.03 6.07
N THR A 89 -1.36 -1.34 5.99
CA THR A 89 -2.62 -1.95 6.48
C THR A 89 -2.58 -2.26 7.98
N LEU A 90 -1.39 -2.33 8.58
CA LEU A 90 -1.25 -2.64 9.99
C LEU A 90 -1.68 -1.46 10.87
N ARG A 91 -2.40 -1.78 11.95
CA ARG A 91 -2.89 -0.82 12.93
C ARG A 91 -2.50 -1.28 14.32
N VAL A 92 -2.15 -0.32 15.18
CA VAL A 92 -1.94 -0.56 16.61
C VAL A 92 -2.93 0.30 17.36
N ASN A 93 -3.79 -0.32 18.19
CA ASN A 93 -4.85 0.39 18.91
C ASN A 93 -5.72 1.27 18.00
N GLY A 94 -5.94 0.84 16.75
CA GLY A 94 -6.70 1.57 15.74
C GLY A 94 -5.93 2.66 14.98
N PHE A 95 -4.67 2.93 15.32
CA PHE A 95 -3.84 3.94 14.66
C PHE A 95 -2.92 3.35 13.59
N PRO A 96 -2.71 4.05 12.46
CA PRO A 96 -1.74 3.65 11.44
C PRO A 96 -0.31 3.72 11.99
N ILE A 97 0.51 2.75 11.58
CA ILE A 97 1.92 2.65 11.99
C ILE A 97 2.81 3.54 11.12
N CYS A 98 2.37 3.82 9.90
CA CYS A 98 3.08 4.65 8.93
C CYS A 98 2.10 5.43 8.06
N SER A 99 2.59 6.50 7.44
CA SER A 99 1.83 7.28 6.46
C SER A 99 2.21 6.94 5.01
N ALA A 100 1.29 7.22 4.09
CA ALA A 100 1.57 7.27 2.65
C ALA A 100 2.20 8.60 2.22
N ASP A 101 2.35 9.55 3.15
CA ASP A 101 3.02 10.83 2.91
C ASP A 101 4.52 10.64 2.74
N GLU A 102 5.13 11.56 2.00
CA GLU A 102 6.58 11.64 1.83
C GLU A 102 7.28 11.85 3.17
N VAL A 103 8.45 11.24 3.33
CA VAL A 103 9.28 11.42 4.51
C VAL A 103 9.83 12.85 4.63
N SER A 104 10.09 13.26 5.87
CA SER A 104 10.71 14.56 6.13
C SER A 104 12.14 14.65 5.57
N ALA A 105 12.63 15.87 5.37
CA ALA A 105 14.04 16.12 4.99
C ALA A 105 15.04 15.45 5.95
N GLN A 106 14.72 15.37 7.25
CA GLN A 106 15.56 14.71 8.24
C GLN A 106 15.68 13.20 7.99
N GLN A 107 14.59 12.56 7.52
CA GLN A 107 14.57 11.15 7.17
C GLN A 107 15.38 10.85 5.90
N TYR A 108 15.44 11.79 4.95
CA TYR A 108 16.35 11.67 3.80
C TYR A 108 17.83 11.66 4.20
N ILE A 109 18.21 12.30 5.31
CA ILE A 109 19.59 12.20 5.84
C ILE A 109 19.89 10.77 6.30
N TYR A 110 18.93 10.09 6.93
CA TYR A 110 19.10 8.68 7.32
C TYR A 110 19.10 7.74 6.12
N LEU A 111 18.45 8.15 5.02
CA LEU A 111 18.39 7.36 3.80
C LEU A 111 19.77 7.15 3.17
N SER A 112 20.73 8.07 3.31
CA SER A 112 22.08 7.85 2.79
C SER A 112 22.82 6.72 3.52
N ASP A 113 22.60 6.56 4.83
CA ASP A 113 23.17 5.43 5.59
C ASP A 113 22.51 4.10 5.20
N ILE A 114 21.19 4.13 4.97
CA ILE A 114 20.43 2.99 4.43
C ILE A 114 20.96 2.62 3.03
N ALA A 115 21.13 3.60 2.15
CA ALA A 115 21.64 3.39 0.79
C ALA A 115 22.99 2.68 0.82
N HIS A 116 23.91 3.14 1.68
CA HIS A 116 25.21 2.51 1.84
C HIS A 116 25.13 1.04 2.28
N LYS A 117 24.21 0.71 3.20
CA LYS A 117 23.98 -0.69 3.62
C LYS A 117 23.36 -1.56 2.53
N LEU A 118 22.65 -0.95 1.58
CA LEU A 118 22.00 -1.64 0.47
C LEU A 118 22.94 -1.90 -0.71
N GLU A 119 24.09 -1.22 -0.82
CA GLU A 119 25.03 -1.32 -1.95
C GLU A 119 25.44 -2.77 -2.31
N ARG A 120 25.42 -3.67 -1.33
CA ARG A 120 25.72 -5.10 -1.48
C ARG A 120 24.56 -5.98 -1.95
N PHE A 121 23.38 -5.40 -2.18
CA PHE A 121 22.15 -6.04 -2.60
C PHE A 121 21.65 -5.33 -3.87
N ASP A 122 22.04 -5.82 -5.03
CA ASP A 122 21.82 -5.15 -6.32
C ASP A 122 20.34 -4.86 -6.56
N HIS A 123 19.46 -5.82 -6.24
CA HIS A 123 18.03 -5.67 -6.43
C HIS A 123 17.39 -4.68 -5.45
N ALA A 124 17.86 -4.62 -4.21
CA ALA A 124 17.35 -3.66 -3.23
C ALA A 124 17.84 -2.24 -3.56
N THR A 125 19.09 -2.11 -4.02
CA THR A 125 19.66 -0.84 -4.50
C THR A 125 18.90 -0.30 -5.71
N ALA A 126 18.60 -1.16 -6.70
CA ALA A 126 17.83 -0.76 -7.87
C ALA A 126 16.42 -0.26 -7.48
N GLN A 127 15.77 -0.91 -6.52
CA GLN A 127 14.48 -0.45 -6.00
C GLN A 127 14.59 0.89 -5.29
N LEU A 128 15.61 1.11 -4.45
CA LEU A 128 15.82 2.40 -3.80
C LEU A 128 15.99 3.52 -4.83
N ASN A 129 16.81 3.32 -5.86
CA ASN A 129 17.00 4.31 -6.93
C ASN A 129 15.68 4.59 -7.66
N ALA A 130 14.92 3.55 -8.00
CA ALA A 130 13.60 3.72 -8.63
C ALA A 130 12.58 4.44 -7.74
N LEU A 131 12.72 4.38 -6.41
CA LEU A 131 11.89 5.17 -5.48
C LEU A 131 12.35 6.63 -5.42
N LEU A 132 13.66 6.88 -5.46
CA LEU A 132 14.24 8.22 -5.47
C LEU A 132 13.97 9.00 -6.76
N ASP A 133 13.81 8.30 -7.88
CA ASP A 133 13.48 8.91 -9.18
C ASP A 133 12.00 9.37 -9.28
N LYS A 134 11.16 9.06 -8.28
CA LYS A 134 9.74 9.42 -8.30
C LYS A 134 9.53 10.88 -7.90
N PRO A 135 8.56 11.58 -8.51
CA PRO A 135 8.28 12.98 -8.21
C PRO A 135 7.76 13.22 -6.78
N ASN A 136 7.18 12.20 -6.16
CA ASN A 136 6.64 12.23 -4.81
C ASN A 136 7.58 11.62 -3.75
N GLY A 137 8.82 11.30 -4.14
CA GLY A 137 9.84 10.79 -3.25
C GLY A 137 9.49 9.47 -2.57
N ILE A 138 10.11 9.26 -1.39
CA ILE A 138 9.92 8.06 -0.57
C ILE A 138 8.88 8.33 0.51
N THR A 139 7.89 7.45 0.62
CA THR A 139 6.86 7.51 1.67
C THR A 139 7.36 6.99 3.02
N ASP A 140 6.73 7.40 4.13
CA ASP A 140 7.08 6.92 5.48
C ASP A 140 7.01 5.39 5.59
N CYS A 141 6.01 4.75 4.99
CA CYS A 141 5.94 3.29 4.96
C CYS A 141 7.14 2.66 4.21
N GLN A 142 7.53 3.19 3.05
CA GLN A 142 8.68 2.67 2.29
C GLN A 142 9.99 2.87 3.06
N PHE A 143 10.17 4.04 3.67
CA PHE A 143 11.33 4.32 4.51
C PHE A 143 11.45 3.31 5.66
N ARG A 144 10.36 3.01 6.37
CA ARG A 144 10.35 2.02 7.47
C ARG A 144 10.68 0.60 7.02
N ILE A 145 10.31 0.22 5.79
CA ILE A 145 10.74 -1.06 5.22
C ILE A 145 12.25 -1.08 5.06
N LEU A 146 12.82 -0.04 4.45
CA LEU A 146 14.26 0.05 4.18
C LEU A 146 15.07 0.14 5.49
N ASP A 147 14.61 0.95 6.44
CA ASP A 147 15.21 1.08 7.78
C ASP A 147 15.13 -0.24 8.56
N GLY A 148 13.95 -0.86 8.61
CA GLY A 148 13.75 -2.13 9.29
C GLY A 148 14.56 -3.28 8.68
N ALA A 149 14.72 -3.31 7.36
CA ALA A 149 15.50 -4.32 6.65
C ALA A 149 17.02 -4.17 6.88
N THR A 150 17.49 -2.93 6.99
CA THR A 150 18.92 -2.62 7.17
C THR A 150 19.33 -2.49 8.64
N THR A 151 18.36 -2.56 9.56
CA THR A 151 18.62 -2.72 10.99
C THR A 151 19.07 -4.16 11.27
N ILE A 152 20.37 -4.42 11.14
CA ILE A 152 20.96 -5.72 11.50
C ILE A 152 21.07 -5.81 13.04
N PRO A 153 20.39 -6.76 13.70
CA PRO A 153 20.55 -6.97 15.14
C PRO A 153 22.02 -7.28 15.46
N GLY A 154 22.65 -6.47 16.33
CA GLY A 154 24.06 -6.62 16.70
C GLY A 154 25.02 -5.61 16.06
N VAL A 155 24.52 -4.72 15.20
CA VAL A 155 25.29 -3.59 14.62
C VAL A 155 24.60 -2.26 14.93
N THR A 156 24.10 -2.10 16.16
CA THR A 156 23.84 -0.78 16.73
C THR A 156 25.09 -0.36 17.51
N LYS A 157 25.66 0.77 17.08
CA LYS A 157 26.87 1.40 17.59
C LYS A 157 26.94 1.40 19.13
N LYS A 158 28.15 1.13 19.65
CA LYS A 158 28.59 1.51 21.00
C LYS A 158 28.35 2.99 21.26
#